data_AF-A0A8J3SU77-F1
#
_entry.id   AF-A0A8J3SU77-F1
#
_cell.length_a   1.000
_cell.length_b   1.000
_cell.length_c   1.000
_cell.angle_alpha   90.00
_cell.angle_beta   90.00
_cell.angle_gamma   90.00
#
_symmetry.space_group_name_H-M   'P 1'
#
loop_
_entity.id
_entity.type
_entity.pdbx_description
1 polymer ?
#
loop_
_entity_poly.entity_id
_entity_poly.type
_entity_poly.pdbx_seq_one_letter_code
_entity_poly.pdbx_strand_id
1 'polypeptide(L)'
;MIALLARYGLAVLLALAVAGKARRFTAFRRSLGRYGLYGPAARAGASTVVAVEALAVALAVSPAPAVLVGAVGTVLGTVFTGLQSFLLATGDRAPCLCFGTEAPVSAASFAQAAAVLLAGLLLLFSV
;
A
#
# COMPACT_ATOMS: atom_id res chain seq x y z
N MET A 1 -2.97 -23.94 -3.16
CA MET A 1 -2.52 -23.22 -4.37
C MET A 1 -2.92 -21.75 -4.36
N ILE A 2 -4.22 -21.43 -4.19
CA ILE A 2 -4.73 -20.05 -4.19
C ILE A 2 -4.09 -19.18 -3.09
N ALA A 3 -3.95 -19.69 -1.86
CA ALA A 3 -3.31 -18.95 -0.76
C ALA A 3 -1.83 -18.61 -1.04
N LEU A 4 -1.07 -19.50 -1.69
CA LEU A 4 0.32 -19.22 -2.09
C LEU A 4 0.37 -18.13 -3.17
N LEU A 5 -0.50 -18.20 -4.16
CA LEU A 5 -0.60 -17.16 -5.19
C LEU A 5 -0.99 -15.80 -4.60
N ALA A 6 -1.96 -15.76 -3.69
CA ALA A 6 -2.36 -14.55 -2.99
C ALA A 6 -1.19 -13.97 -2.16
N ARG A 7 -0.46 -14.83 -1.44
CA ARG A 7 0.69 -14.43 -0.62
C ARG A 7 1.82 -13.82 -1.44
N TYR A 8 2.26 -14.49 -2.50
CA TYR A 8 3.34 -13.98 -3.33
C TYR A 8 2.89 -12.82 -4.22
N GLY A 9 1.64 -12.81 -4.70
CA GLY A 9 1.07 -11.68 -5.41
C GLY A 9 1.03 -10.41 -4.55
N LEU A 10 0.59 -10.55 -3.29
CA LEU A 10 0.64 -9.48 -2.29
C LEU A 10 2.08 -8.98 -2.08
N ALA A 11 3.04 -9.90 -1.92
CA ALA A 11 4.45 -9.55 -1.74
C ALA A 11 4.99 -8.73 -2.92
N VAL A 12 4.67 -9.13 -4.16
CA VAL A 12 5.10 -8.42 -5.38
C VAL A 12 4.48 -7.02 -5.44
N LEU A 13 3.17 -6.89 -5.22
CA LEU A 13 2.49 -5.59 -5.24
C LEU A 13 3.07 -4.62 -4.20
N LEU A 14 3.28 -5.10 -2.97
CA LEU A 14 3.87 -4.30 -1.91
C LEU A 14 5.35 -3.98 -2.19
N ALA A 15 6.12 -4.90 -2.75
CA ALA A 15 7.52 -4.66 -3.09
C ALA A 15 7.65 -3.58 -4.19
N LEU A 16 6.78 -3.61 -5.20
CA LEU A 16 6.73 -2.57 -6.23
C LEU A 16 6.32 -1.21 -5.64
N ALA A 17 5.36 -1.20 -4.71
CA ALA A 17 4.95 0.01 -4.00
C ALA A 17 6.11 0.61 -3.19
N VAL A 18 6.81 -0.21 -2.40
CA VAL A 18 7.99 0.18 -1.62
C VAL A 18 9.08 0.72 -2.53
N ALA A 19 9.44 -0.02 -3.58
CA ALA A 19 10.50 0.36 -4.50
C ALA A 19 10.19 1.70 -5.20
N GLY A 20 8.95 1.89 -5.65
CA GLY A 20 8.56 3.15 -6.28
C GLY A 20 8.54 4.33 -5.30
N LYS A 21 8.04 4.15 -4.07
CA LYS A 21 8.09 5.17 -3.02
C LYS A 21 9.52 5.51 -2.59
N ALA A 22 10.39 4.51 -2.48
CA ALA A 22 11.79 4.71 -2.13
C ALA A 22 12.55 5.47 -3.22
N ARG A 23 12.37 5.11 -4.49
CA ARG A 23 12.99 5.82 -5.63
C ARG A 23 12.51 7.27 -5.74
N ARG A 24 11.25 7.53 -5.42
CA ARG A 24 10.62 8.86 -5.49
C ARG A 24 10.27 9.41 -4.10
N PHE A 25 11.14 9.19 -3.12
CA PHE A 25 10.84 9.50 -1.72
C PHE A 25 10.47 10.97 -1.48
N THR A 26 11.18 11.91 -2.12
CA THR A 26 10.90 13.34 -2.01
C THR A 26 9.53 13.72 -2.59
N ALA A 27 9.09 13.05 -3.65
CA ALA A 27 7.77 13.26 -4.24
C ALA A 27 6.68 12.64 -3.34
N PHE A 28 6.93 11.44 -2.82
CA PHE A 28 6.01 10.76 -1.91
C PHE A 28 5.81 11.57 -0.63
N ARG A 29 6.89 12.06 -0.02
CA ARG A 29 6.83 12.98 1.12
C ARG A 29 6.00 14.22 0.81
N ARG A 30 6.16 14.82 -0.38
CA ARG A 30 5.36 15.99 -0.79
C ARG A 30 3.88 15.64 -0.97
N SER A 31 3.55 14.45 -1.46
CA SER A 31 2.16 14.01 -1.58
C SER A 31 1.44 13.87 -0.24
N LEU A 32 2.19 13.65 0.87
CA LEU A 32 1.61 13.58 2.20
C LEU A 32 1.01 14.92 2.68
N GLY A 33 1.45 16.03 2.09
CA GLY A 33 0.88 17.35 2.37
C GLY A 33 -0.63 17.43 2.10
N ARG A 34 -1.16 16.62 1.18
CA ARG A 34 -2.61 16.57 0.91
C ARG A 34 -3.43 15.95 2.03
N TYR A 35 -2.77 15.19 2.90
CA TYR A 35 -3.36 14.58 4.08
C TYR A 35 -3.01 15.38 5.35
N GLY A 36 -2.57 16.64 5.22
CA GLY A 36 -2.24 17.52 6.34
C GLY A 36 -0.86 17.31 6.96
N LEU A 37 -0.02 16.44 6.37
CA LEU A 37 1.33 16.17 6.88
C LEU A 37 2.36 17.05 6.17
N TYR A 38 3.01 17.94 6.92
CA TYR A 38 4.04 18.84 6.40
C TYR A 38 5.36 18.75 7.18
N GLY A 39 6.45 19.25 6.59
CA GLY A 39 7.73 19.42 7.27
C GLY A 39 8.32 18.13 7.86
N PRO A 40 8.78 18.12 9.13
CA PRO A 40 9.35 16.95 9.79
C PRO A 40 8.37 15.78 9.89
N ALA A 41 7.09 16.06 10.14
CA ALA A 41 6.04 15.04 10.24
C ALA A 41 5.85 14.30 8.91
N ALA A 42 5.90 15.01 7.78
CA ALA A 42 5.86 14.39 6.46
C ALA A 42 7.05 13.46 6.21
N ARG A 43 8.26 13.85 6.67
CA ARG A 43 9.45 13.00 6.52
C ARG A 43 9.32 11.73 7.34
N ALA A 44 8.94 11.85 8.62
CA ALA A 44 8.73 10.72 9.51
C ALA A 44 7.63 9.80 8.96
N GLY A 45 6.48 10.35 8.59
CA GLY A 45 5.37 9.60 8.00
C GLY A 45 5.78 8.85 6.72
N ALA A 46 6.51 9.52 5.81
CA ALA A 46 6.99 8.88 4.59
C ALA A 46 7.94 7.71 4.88
N SER A 47 8.89 7.87 5.81
CA SER A 47 9.78 6.78 6.22
C SER A 47 9.04 5.64 6.89
N THR A 48 8.08 5.94 7.76
CA THR A 48 7.29 4.94 8.47
C THR A 48 6.46 4.12 7.49
N VAL A 49 5.78 4.75 6.52
CA VAL A 49 5.00 4.03 5.51
C VAL A 49 5.87 3.09 4.70
N VAL A 50 7.02 3.57 4.21
CA VAL A 50 7.96 2.73 3.44
C VAL A 50 8.47 1.57 4.28
N ALA A 51 8.80 1.80 5.56
CA ALA A 51 9.26 0.76 6.48
C ALA A 51 8.17 -0.28 6.77
N VAL A 52 6.93 0.14 7.03
CA VAL A 52 5.79 -0.75 7.28
C VAL A 52 5.48 -1.60 6.05
N GLU A 53 5.48 -1.01 4.85
CA GLU A 53 5.28 -1.77 3.62
C GLU A 53 6.44 -2.74 3.35
N ALA A 54 7.68 -2.34 3.61
CA ALA A 54 8.84 -3.23 3.48
C ALA A 54 8.77 -4.41 4.47
N LEU A 55 8.33 -4.14 5.70
CA LEU A 55 8.10 -5.19 6.69
C LEU A 55 6.97 -6.12 6.26
N ALA A 56 5.90 -5.60 5.66
CA ALA A 56 4.82 -6.41 5.12
C ALA A 56 5.29 -7.32 3.97
N VAL A 57 6.18 -6.83 3.10
CA VAL A 57 6.85 -7.66 2.07
C VAL A 57 7.65 -8.78 2.75
N ALA A 58 8.48 -8.44 3.74
CA ALA A 58 9.29 -9.41 4.47
C ALA A 58 8.43 -10.49 5.14
N LEU A 59 7.33 -10.09 5.79
CA LEU A 59 6.36 -11.02 6.37
C LEU A 59 5.75 -11.94 5.32
N ALA A 60 5.35 -11.41 4.16
CA ALA A 60 4.75 -12.18 3.09
C ALA A 60 5.71 -13.23 2.50
N VAL A 61 7.02 -12.99 2.47
CA VAL A 61 8.01 -13.97 1.96
C VAL A 61 8.58 -14.90 3.05
N SER A 62 8.47 -14.51 4.32
CA SER A 62 8.91 -15.31 5.47
C SER A 62 7.97 -16.50 5.75
N PRO A 63 8.33 -17.47 6.62
CA PRO A 63 7.42 -18.52 7.08
C PRO A 63 6.34 -18.03 8.07
N ALA A 64 6.00 -16.74 8.10
CA ALA A 64 4.97 -16.19 8.98
C ALA A 64 3.58 -16.82 8.76
N PRO A 65 2.72 -16.90 9.80
CA PRO A 65 1.36 -17.42 9.68
C PRO A 65 0.54 -16.68 8.61
N ALA A 66 -0.29 -17.41 7.85
CA ALA A 66 -1.13 -16.82 6.80
C ALA A 66 -2.08 -15.74 7.35
N VAL A 67 -2.64 -15.96 8.55
CA VAL A 67 -3.49 -15.00 9.27
C VAL A 67 -2.77 -13.67 9.50
N LEU A 68 -1.49 -13.70 9.91
CA LEU A 68 -0.71 -12.49 10.17
C LEU A 68 -0.47 -11.71 8.87
N VAL A 69 -0.06 -12.40 7.80
CA VAL A 69 0.13 -11.78 6.48
C VAL A 69 -1.19 -11.23 5.93
N GLY A 70 -2.28 -11.96 6.12
CA GLY A 70 -3.63 -11.55 5.73
C GLY A 70 -4.11 -10.32 6.49
N ALA A 71 -3.88 -10.25 7.79
CA ALA A 71 -4.24 -9.09 8.61
C ALA A 71 -3.49 -7.83 8.15
N VAL A 72 -2.17 -7.92 7.99
CA VAL A 72 -1.34 -6.80 7.50
C VAL A 72 -1.76 -6.38 6.09
N GLY A 73 -1.96 -7.34 5.18
CA GLY A 73 -2.42 -7.07 3.81
C GLY A 73 -3.79 -6.40 3.78
N THR A 74 -4.72 -6.83 4.63
CA THR A 74 -6.07 -6.24 4.75
C THR A 74 -5.98 -4.80 5.22
N VAL A 75 -5.24 -4.54 6.29
CA VAL A 75 -5.05 -3.16 6.83
C VAL A 75 -4.44 -2.25 5.76
N LEU A 76 -3.38 -2.69 5.08
CA LEU A 76 -2.76 -1.90 4.01
C LEU A 76 -3.72 -1.67 2.84
N GLY A 77 -4.44 -2.69 2.41
CA GLY A 77 -5.45 -2.59 1.35
C GLY A 77 -6.57 -1.60 1.69
N THR A 78 -7.08 -1.64 2.93
CA THR A 78 -8.07 -0.69 3.43
C THR A 78 -7.52 0.74 3.45
N VAL A 79 -6.29 0.94 3.93
CA VAL A 79 -5.66 2.26 3.96
C VAL A 79 -5.46 2.81 2.55
N PHE A 80 -4.90 2.02 1.62
CA PHE A 80 -4.73 2.46 0.23
C PHE A 80 -6.06 2.78 -0.46
N THR A 81 -7.10 2.00 -0.16
CA THR A 81 -8.45 2.25 -0.70
C THR A 81 -9.02 3.53 -0.12
N GLY A 82 -8.97 3.70 1.21
CA GLY A 82 -9.47 4.89 1.90
C GLY A 82 -8.78 6.18 1.45
N LEU A 83 -7.45 6.16 1.27
CA LEU A 83 -6.71 7.32 0.76
C LEU A 83 -7.11 7.68 -0.68
N GLN A 84 -7.31 6.68 -1.55
CA GLN A 84 -7.78 6.93 -2.92
C GLN A 84 -9.23 7.44 -2.94
N SER A 85 -10.11 6.88 -2.13
CA SER A 85 -11.49 7.34 -1.97
C SER A 85 -11.55 8.76 -1.41
N PHE A 86 -10.68 9.12 -0.47
CA PHE A 86 -10.57 10.48 0.04
C PHE A 86 -10.19 11.47 -1.06
N LEU A 87 -9.16 11.17 -1.87
CA LEU A 87 -8.76 12.04 -2.98
C LEU A 87 -9.88 12.21 -4.02
N LEU A 88 -10.63 11.13 -4.31
CA LEU A 88 -11.81 11.23 -5.18
C LEU A 88 -12.89 12.12 -4.56
N ALA A 89 -13.17 11.96 -3.27
CA ALA A 89 -14.22 12.71 -2.57
C ALA A 89 -13.90 14.21 -2.46
N THR A 90 -12.63 14.59 -2.31
CA THR A 90 -12.20 15.98 -2.26
C THR A 90 -12.02 16.62 -3.64
N GLY A 91 -12.22 15.87 -4.73
CA GLY A 91 -12.04 16.34 -6.10
C GLY A 91 -10.58 16.59 -6.49
N ASP A 92 -9.63 16.13 -5.67
CA ASP A 92 -8.21 16.35 -5.89
C ASP A 92 -7.68 15.36 -6.95
N ARG A 93 -7.39 15.88 -8.16
CA ARG A 93 -6.86 15.08 -9.28
C ARG A 93 -5.37 14.81 -9.18
N ALA A 94 -4.74 15.23 -8.09
CA ALA A 94 -3.31 15.19 -7.97
C ALA A 94 -2.79 13.74 -7.74
N PRO A 95 -1.59 13.40 -8.26
CA PRO A 95 -1.16 12.00 -8.35
C PRO A 95 -0.98 11.35 -6.98
N CYS A 96 -1.56 10.16 -6.74
CA CYS A 96 -1.26 9.37 -5.55
C CYS A 96 -0.06 8.47 -5.80
N LEU A 97 0.95 8.55 -4.93
CA LEU A 97 2.09 7.63 -4.90
C LEU A 97 1.79 6.32 -4.14
N CYS A 98 0.51 5.96 -4.02
CA CYS A 98 -0.02 4.80 -3.28
C CYS A 98 0.69 3.49 -3.66
N PHE A 99 1.03 3.31 -4.95
CA PHE A 99 1.76 2.14 -5.46
C PHE A 99 3.12 2.50 -6.07
N GLY A 100 3.73 3.61 -5.62
CA GLY A 100 5.07 4.01 -6.05
C GLY A 100 5.16 4.61 -7.46
N THR A 101 4.02 4.81 -8.12
CA THR A 101 3.86 5.55 -9.37
C THR A 101 3.16 6.87 -9.11
N GLU A 102 3.66 7.98 -9.66
CA GLU A 102 2.90 9.23 -9.69
C GLU A 102 1.86 9.12 -10.80
N ALA A 103 0.67 8.66 -10.45
CA ALA A 103 -0.46 8.63 -11.36
C ALA A 103 -1.70 9.22 -10.66
N PRO A 104 -2.56 9.94 -11.38
CA PRO A 104 -3.88 10.28 -10.85
C PRO A 104 -4.63 8.99 -10.47
N VAL A 105 -5.52 9.12 -9.49
CA VAL A 105 -6.39 8.01 -9.08
C VAL A 105 -7.16 7.53 -10.31
N SER A 106 -7.01 6.25 -10.61
CA SER A 106 -7.53 5.62 -11.83
C SER A 106 -8.12 4.26 -11.50
N ALA A 107 -8.86 3.68 -12.44
CA ALA A 107 -9.36 2.31 -12.30
C ALA A 107 -8.22 1.31 -12.03
N ALA A 108 -7.03 1.55 -12.59
CA ALA A 108 -5.86 0.70 -12.36
C ALA A 108 -5.34 0.79 -10.92
N SER A 109 -5.25 1.99 -10.34
CA SER A 109 -4.80 2.15 -8.95
C SER A 109 -5.84 1.63 -7.94
N PHE A 110 -7.13 1.73 -8.27
CA PHE A 110 -8.20 1.09 -7.51
C PHE A 110 -8.13 -0.43 -7.59
N ALA A 111 -7.90 -0.98 -8.78
CA ALA A 111 -7.73 -2.42 -8.97
C ALA A 111 -6.54 -2.96 -8.17
N GLN A 112 -5.44 -2.23 -8.10
CA GLN A 112 -4.29 -2.58 -7.25
C GLN A 112 -4.63 -2.58 -5.76
N ALA A 113 -5.36 -1.56 -5.27
CA ALA A 113 -5.80 -1.53 -3.88
C ALA A 113 -6.81 -2.64 -3.55
N ALA A 114 -7.76 -2.89 -4.46
CA ALA A 114 -8.68 -4.01 -4.34
C ALA A 114 -7.94 -5.35 -4.34
N ALA A 115 -6.91 -5.52 -5.18
CA ALA A 115 -6.11 -6.74 -5.22
C ALA A 115 -5.35 -6.96 -3.90
N VAL A 116 -4.75 -5.92 -3.32
CA VAL A 116 -4.10 -5.99 -1.99
C VAL A 116 -5.11 -6.36 -0.91
N LEU A 117 -6.28 -5.71 -0.91
CA LEU A 117 -7.34 -5.97 0.06
C LEU A 117 -7.89 -7.39 -0.06
N LEU A 118 -8.23 -7.83 -1.27
CA LEU A 118 -8.75 -9.18 -1.54
C LEU A 118 -7.71 -10.24 -1.21
N ALA A 119 -6.44 -10.05 -1.57
CA ALA A 119 -5.38 -10.97 -1.20
C ALA A 119 -5.20 -11.05 0.32
N GLY A 120 -5.27 -9.91 1.02
CA GLY A 120 -5.26 -9.84 2.48
C GLY A 120 -6.41 -10.64 3.11
N LEU A 121 -7.65 -10.38 2.66
CA LEU A 121 -8.85 -11.07 3.15
C LEU A 121 -8.80 -12.57 2.86
N LEU A 122 -8.40 -12.96 1.65
CA LEU A 122 -8.23 -14.37 1.27
C LEU A 122 -7.25 -15.07 2.20
N LEU A 123 -6.10 -14.45 2.51
CA LEU A 123 -5.12 -15.03 3.44
C LEU A 123 -5.64 -15.08 4.88
N LEU A 124 -6.37 -14.04 5.30
CA LEU A 124 -6.95 -13.94 6.64
C LEU A 124 -7.98 -15.06 6.90
N PHE A 125 -8.76 -15.42 5.88
CA PHE A 125 -9.81 -16.44 5.97
C PHE A 125 -9.42 -17.80 5.35
N SER A 126 -8.17 -17.97 4.89
CA SER A 126 -7.68 -19.24 4.33
C SER A 126 -7.29 -20.30 5.38
N VAL A 127 -7.75 -20.13 6.61
CA VAL A 127 -7.46 -21.00 7.76
C VAL A 127 -8.42 -22.17 7.80
#